data_AF-A0A6P5YAE9-F1
#
_entry.id   AF-A0A6P5YAE9-F1
#
_cell.length_a   1.000
_cell.length_b   1.000
_cell.length_c   1.000
_cell.angle_alpha   90.00
_cell.angle_beta   90.00
_cell.angle_gamma   90.00
#
_symmetry.space_group_name_H-M   'P 1'
#
loop_
_entity.id
_entity.type
_entity.pdbx_description
1 polymer ?
#
loop_
_entity_poly.entity_id
_entity_poly.type
_entity_poly.pdbx_seq_one_letter_code
_entity_poly.pdbx_strand_id
1 'polypeptide(L)'
;MVDWYPDTAGIWTKGQVEAWKPFVEAVHARDGIFFRQIWNVGRVSNQDFQPKGQAPISCTDKPVMPPIEANGINVARFSPPRRLRTDEIPQVVDDFRLAARNAMEVGFDGVEIHGAHGYLIDQFMKDQVNDRTNQYGGSLENRCRFALEVVEAVANEIGADKVAIRLSALADYMESRDSNPNALGLYMAKSLNKYGILYCHTVEPRMRTLGEKFECHDSLLPMRKGFNGSFIVAGGYEREDGNQAVTENHTDLVAYGRLFLANPDLPRRFELDAPLNKYNSDTCCTSDPVVGYTDYPFLEEK
;
A
#
# COMPACT_ATOMS: atom_id res chain seq x y z
N MET A 1 11.21 -5.34 12.94
CA MET A 1 11.09 -5.21 11.47
C MET A 1 12.06 -6.15 10.74
N VAL A 2 11.65 -6.69 9.59
CA VAL A 2 12.45 -7.57 8.71
C VAL A 2 12.17 -7.28 7.24
N ASP A 3 13.07 -7.73 6.36
CA ASP A 3 12.80 -7.82 4.93
C ASP A 3 11.83 -8.99 4.72
N TRP A 4 10.73 -8.79 4.00
CA TRP A 4 9.66 -9.78 3.87
C TRP A 4 9.57 -10.42 2.48
N TYR A 5 10.18 -9.73 1.52
CA TYR A 5 10.50 -10.17 0.16
C TYR A 5 11.98 -9.85 -0.09
N PRO A 6 12.71 -10.67 -0.88
CA PRO A 6 14.10 -10.40 -1.20
C PRO A 6 14.29 -8.99 -1.77
N ASP A 7 15.39 -8.35 -1.39
CA ASP A 7 15.85 -7.06 -1.93
C ASP A 7 14.83 -5.90 -1.79
N THR A 8 13.89 -6.02 -0.86
CA THR A 8 12.99 -4.91 -0.50
C THR A 8 13.66 -3.95 0.48
N ALA A 9 13.64 -2.67 0.15
CA ALA A 9 14.35 -1.67 0.95
C ALA A 9 13.64 -1.41 2.29
N GLY A 10 14.39 -1.49 3.39
CA GLY A 10 13.94 -1.19 4.75
C GLY A 10 14.15 0.25 5.21
N ILE A 11 13.72 0.58 6.43
CA ILE A 11 13.93 1.90 7.06
C ILE A 11 13.99 1.83 8.61
N TRP A 12 14.57 0.76 9.16
CA TRP A 12 14.64 0.54 10.62
C TRP A 12 16.04 0.48 11.18
N THR A 13 17.06 0.24 10.35
CA THR A 13 18.45 0.34 10.76
C THR A 13 19.02 1.68 10.33
N LYS A 14 19.98 2.20 11.09
CA LYS A 14 20.70 3.42 10.71
C LYS A 14 21.30 3.35 9.30
N GLY A 15 21.85 2.20 8.91
CA GLY A 15 22.43 2.00 7.57
C GLY A 15 21.39 2.12 6.46
N GLN A 16 20.21 1.53 6.63
CA GLN A 16 19.09 1.66 5.67
C GLN A 16 18.59 3.10 5.59
N VAL A 17 18.44 3.77 6.74
CA VAL A 17 18.01 5.17 6.82
C VAL A 17 18.96 6.05 6.02
N GLU A 18 20.26 6.01 6.33
CA GLU A 18 21.28 6.78 5.60
C GLU A 18 21.31 6.48 4.08
N ALA A 19 21.05 5.23 3.69
CA ALA A 19 21.01 4.84 2.28
C ALA A 19 19.87 5.50 1.48
N TRP A 20 18.82 6.00 2.13
CA TRP A 20 17.72 6.71 1.47
C TRP A 20 18.04 8.16 1.09
N LYS A 21 18.98 8.82 1.78
CA LYS A 21 19.32 10.24 1.57
C LYS A 21 19.60 10.60 0.10
N PRO A 22 20.47 9.89 -0.65
CA PRO A 22 20.75 10.27 -2.04
C PRO A 22 19.52 10.16 -2.95
N PHE A 23 18.56 9.28 -2.65
CA PHE A 23 17.32 9.16 -3.43
C PHE A 23 16.38 10.33 -3.16
N VAL A 24 16.21 10.70 -1.88
CA VAL A 24 15.43 11.88 -1.49
C VAL A 24 16.01 13.14 -2.11
N GLU A 25 17.32 13.34 -1.97
CA GLU A 25 18.03 14.47 -2.56
C GLU A 25 17.88 14.52 -4.09
N ALA A 26 17.98 13.38 -4.78
CA ALA A 26 17.82 13.32 -6.24
C ALA A 26 16.40 13.66 -6.71
N VAL A 27 15.36 13.28 -5.94
CA VAL A 27 13.97 13.65 -6.25
C VAL A 27 13.74 15.13 -6.00
N HIS A 28 14.19 15.66 -4.86
CA HIS A 28 14.07 17.08 -4.51
C HIS A 28 14.87 17.99 -5.45
N ALA A 29 16.02 17.54 -5.95
CA ALA A 29 16.79 18.26 -6.96
C ALA A 29 16.06 18.44 -8.31
N ARG A 30 14.92 17.75 -8.49
CA ARG A 30 14.01 17.91 -9.63
C ARG A 30 12.62 18.41 -9.22
N ASP A 31 12.53 19.09 -8.08
CA ASP A 31 11.28 19.67 -7.54
C ASP A 31 10.17 18.61 -7.30
N GLY A 32 10.54 17.34 -7.17
CA GLY A 32 9.61 16.26 -6.91
C GLY A 32 9.22 16.17 -5.44
N ILE A 33 8.03 15.63 -5.17
CA ILE A 33 7.56 15.30 -3.82
C ILE A 33 7.68 13.80 -3.62
N PHE A 34 8.26 13.36 -2.51
CA PHE A 34 8.56 11.97 -2.24
C PHE A 34 8.01 11.50 -0.90
N PHE A 35 7.04 10.58 -0.96
CA PHE A 35 6.45 9.94 0.22
C PHE A 35 7.00 8.52 0.37
N ARG A 36 7.32 8.13 1.61
CA ARG A 36 7.73 6.77 1.94
C ARG A 36 6.53 5.92 2.32
N GLN A 37 6.26 4.86 1.56
CA GLN A 37 5.26 3.89 1.98
C GLN A 37 5.82 2.97 3.10
N ILE A 38 5.15 2.90 4.25
CA ILE A 38 5.55 2.07 5.39
C ILE A 38 4.74 0.77 5.37
N TRP A 39 5.44 -0.36 5.44
CA TRP A 39 4.87 -1.65 5.11
C TRP A 39 5.24 -2.75 6.12
N ASN A 40 4.25 -3.58 6.44
CA ASN A 40 4.41 -4.83 7.18
C ASN A 40 3.51 -5.89 6.54
N VAL A 41 4.09 -6.98 6.04
CA VAL A 41 3.36 -7.94 5.20
C VAL A 41 2.45 -8.90 5.99
N GLY A 42 2.63 -8.99 7.31
CA GLY A 42 1.92 -9.95 8.14
C GLY A 42 2.13 -11.41 7.68
N ARG A 43 1.03 -12.15 7.45
CA ARG A 43 1.09 -13.58 7.05
C ARG A 43 1.60 -13.85 5.63
N VAL A 44 1.81 -12.82 4.81
CA VAL A 44 2.31 -12.96 3.43
C VAL A 44 3.85 -13.00 3.45
N SER A 45 4.41 -13.97 4.17
CA SER A 45 5.86 -14.15 4.29
C SER A 45 6.24 -15.60 4.62
N ASN A 46 7.54 -15.84 4.76
CA ASN A 46 8.13 -17.13 5.11
C ASN A 46 9.11 -16.98 6.29
N GLN A 47 9.26 -18.04 7.09
CA GLN A 47 10.27 -18.17 8.14
C GLN A 47 11.68 -17.83 7.67
N ASP A 48 12.03 -18.14 6.42
CA ASP A 48 13.35 -17.85 5.83
C ASP A 48 13.69 -16.34 5.86
N PHE A 49 12.67 -15.49 5.85
CA PHE A 49 12.79 -14.02 5.91
C PHE A 49 12.62 -13.46 7.33
N GLN A 50 12.22 -14.28 8.30
CA GLN A 50 12.00 -13.83 9.67
C GLN A 50 13.28 -13.86 10.50
N PRO A 51 13.43 -12.97 11.50
CA PRO A 51 14.60 -13.01 12.36
C PRO A 51 14.61 -14.36 13.08
N LYS A 52 15.75 -15.06 13.02
CA LYS A 52 15.94 -16.34 13.70
C LYS A 52 14.93 -17.42 13.27
N GLY A 53 14.37 -17.34 12.05
CA GLY A 53 13.44 -18.35 11.54
C GLY A 53 12.07 -18.36 12.24
N GLN A 54 11.68 -17.25 12.89
CA GLN A 54 10.38 -17.15 13.55
C GLN A 54 9.22 -17.27 12.56
N ALA A 55 8.03 -17.62 13.03
CA ALA A 55 6.83 -17.57 12.18
C ALA A 55 6.46 -16.12 11.85
N PRO A 56 5.99 -15.83 10.61
CA PRO A 56 5.38 -14.55 10.27
C PRO A 56 4.26 -14.18 11.24
N ILE A 57 3.99 -12.89 11.45
CA ILE A 57 2.95 -12.44 12.39
C ILE A 57 1.64 -12.13 11.67
N SER A 58 0.49 -12.29 12.33
CA SER A 58 -0.80 -11.83 11.79
C SER A 58 -1.85 -11.66 12.90
N CYS A 59 -3.06 -11.23 12.51
CA CYS A 59 -4.24 -11.27 13.38
C CYS A 59 -4.75 -12.70 13.60
N THR A 60 -4.35 -13.66 12.74
CA THR A 60 -4.74 -15.08 12.72
C THR A 60 -3.52 -16.02 12.70
N ASP A 61 -3.75 -17.31 12.96
CA ASP A 61 -2.83 -18.43 12.77
C ASP A 61 -3.10 -19.22 11.47
N LYS A 62 -4.12 -18.82 10.69
CA LYS A 62 -4.45 -19.44 9.39
C LYS A 62 -3.44 -19.05 8.31
N PRO A 63 -2.84 -20.02 7.60
CA PRO A 63 -1.92 -19.75 6.49
C PRO A 63 -2.64 -19.08 5.31
N VAL A 64 -1.85 -18.46 4.44
CA VAL A 64 -2.30 -18.11 3.08
C VAL A 64 -2.12 -19.35 2.22
N MET A 65 -3.17 -19.75 1.52
CA MET A 65 -3.13 -20.79 0.51
C MET A 65 -2.13 -20.36 -0.58
N PRO A 66 -1.24 -21.27 -1.02
CA PRO A 66 -0.29 -20.94 -2.06
C PRO A 66 -1.03 -20.53 -3.34
N PRO A 67 -0.59 -19.46 -4.04
CA PRO A 67 -1.09 -19.20 -5.38
C PRO A 67 -0.79 -20.42 -6.26
N ILE A 68 -1.84 -21.00 -6.85
CA ILE A 68 -1.70 -22.08 -7.81
C ILE A 68 -1.35 -21.43 -9.16
N GLU A 69 -0.10 -21.56 -9.61
CA GLU A 69 0.23 -21.22 -10.99
C GLU A 69 -0.35 -22.25 -11.97
N ALA A 70 -0.66 -21.81 -13.19
CA ALA A 70 -1.18 -22.67 -14.26
C ALA A 70 -0.25 -23.85 -14.64
N ASN A 71 1.02 -23.79 -14.24
CA ASN A 71 2.02 -24.85 -14.43
C ASN A 71 2.07 -25.88 -13.28
N GLY A 72 1.27 -25.71 -12.22
CA GLY A 72 1.25 -26.59 -11.05
C GLY A 72 2.44 -26.46 -10.09
N ILE A 73 3.31 -25.46 -10.28
CA ILE A 73 4.48 -25.20 -9.44
C ILE A 73 4.13 -24.15 -8.38
N ASN A 74 4.54 -24.44 -7.14
CA ASN A 74 4.22 -23.64 -5.97
C ASN A 74 5.33 -22.58 -5.76
N VAL A 75 5.11 -21.34 -6.23
CA VAL A 75 6.17 -20.33 -6.36
C VAL A 75 6.36 -19.45 -5.11
N ALA A 76 5.35 -19.34 -4.24
CA ALA A 76 5.48 -18.67 -2.95
C ALA A 76 5.03 -19.58 -1.80
N ARG A 77 6.00 -20.16 -1.08
CA ARG A 77 5.73 -20.87 0.17
C ARG A 77 5.55 -19.84 1.28
N PHE A 78 4.31 -19.51 1.63
CA PHE A 78 4.04 -18.77 2.86
C PHE A 78 4.04 -19.73 4.04
N SER A 79 4.83 -19.42 5.07
CA SER A 79 4.83 -20.22 6.30
C SER A 79 3.59 -19.90 7.13
N PRO A 80 3.02 -20.86 7.89
CA PRO A 80 1.92 -20.59 8.81
C PRO A 80 2.26 -19.43 9.76
N PRO A 81 1.39 -18.41 9.86
CA PRO A 81 1.66 -17.28 10.73
C PRO A 81 1.42 -17.63 12.20
N ARG A 82 2.01 -16.85 13.08
CA ARG A 82 1.68 -16.78 14.49
C ARG A 82 0.73 -15.61 14.73
N ARG A 83 -0.38 -15.90 15.39
CA ARG A 83 -1.29 -14.87 15.89
C ARG A 83 -0.56 -13.95 16.88
N LEU A 84 -0.62 -12.64 16.64
CA LEU A 84 -0.15 -11.64 17.60
C LEU A 84 -0.95 -11.72 18.89
N ARG A 85 -0.25 -11.76 20.02
CA ARG A 85 -0.89 -11.57 21.32
C ARG A 85 -1.31 -10.12 21.46
N THR A 86 -2.31 -9.87 22.30
CA THR A 86 -2.84 -8.51 22.51
C THR A 86 -1.78 -7.54 23.02
N ASP A 87 -0.87 -8.01 23.88
CA ASP A 87 0.25 -7.24 24.44
C ASP A 87 1.37 -6.94 23.42
N GLU A 88 1.40 -7.60 22.26
CA GLU A 88 2.39 -7.34 21.21
C GLU A 88 1.96 -6.23 20.23
N ILE A 89 0.65 -5.97 20.12
CA ILE A 89 0.11 -5.01 19.15
C ILE A 89 0.66 -3.58 19.38
N PRO A 90 0.76 -3.07 20.62
CA PRO A 90 1.36 -1.75 20.86
C PRO A 90 2.80 -1.62 20.34
N GLN A 91 3.61 -2.69 20.42
CA GLN A 91 4.97 -2.65 19.87
C GLN A 91 4.96 -2.59 18.34
N VAL A 92 4.02 -3.27 17.67
CA VAL A 92 3.88 -3.17 16.21
C VAL A 92 3.46 -1.77 15.81
N VAL A 93 2.57 -1.13 16.55
CA VAL A 93 2.21 0.30 16.35
C VAL A 93 3.45 1.19 16.50
N ASP A 94 4.28 0.95 17.52
CA ASP A 94 5.52 1.69 17.74
C ASP A 94 6.54 1.49 16.59
N ASP A 95 6.61 0.30 15.99
CA ASP A 95 7.46 0.04 14.82
C ASP A 95 7.06 0.93 13.63
N PHE A 96 5.76 1.12 13.36
CA PHE A 96 5.28 2.05 12.32
C PHE A 96 5.64 3.50 12.66
N ARG A 97 5.48 3.91 13.93
CA ARG A 97 5.87 5.24 14.42
C ARG A 97 7.36 5.52 14.21
N LEU A 98 8.21 4.58 14.59
CA LEU A 98 9.67 4.68 14.40
C LEU A 98 10.06 4.73 12.93
N ALA A 99 9.44 3.88 12.08
CA ALA A 99 9.68 3.92 10.64
C ALA A 99 9.31 5.29 10.04
N ALA A 100 8.23 5.90 10.51
CA ALA A 100 7.83 7.24 10.07
C ALA A 100 8.83 8.32 10.51
N ARG A 101 9.26 8.31 11.78
CA ARG A 101 10.34 9.20 12.26
C ARG A 101 11.58 9.09 11.39
N ASN A 102 12.02 7.86 11.10
CA ASN A 102 13.21 7.60 10.31
C ASN A 102 13.07 8.11 8.87
N ALA A 103 11.87 8.04 8.28
CA ALA A 103 11.61 8.64 6.97
C ALA A 103 11.77 10.17 7.00
N MET A 104 11.24 10.83 8.03
CA MET A 104 11.40 12.27 8.16
C MET A 104 12.85 12.70 8.40
N GLU A 105 13.64 11.90 9.12
CA GLU A 105 15.06 12.19 9.39
C GLU A 105 15.90 12.34 8.11
N VAL A 106 15.51 11.67 7.03
CA VAL A 106 16.24 11.68 5.75
C VAL A 106 15.55 12.51 4.68
N GLY A 107 14.52 13.27 5.06
CA GLY A 107 13.91 14.29 4.22
C GLY A 107 12.75 13.84 3.36
N PHE A 108 12.15 12.66 3.57
CA PHE A 108 10.87 12.37 2.90
C PHE A 108 9.82 13.44 3.26
N ASP A 109 8.98 13.81 2.30
CA ASP A 109 7.95 14.85 2.49
C ASP A 109 6.79 14.36 3.38
N GLY A 110 6.63 13.04 3.47
CA GLY A 110 5.68 12.38 4.33
C GLY A 110 5.71 10.87 4.17
N VAL A 111 4.73 10.20 4.77
CA VAL A 111 4.61 8.74 4.76
C VAL A 111 3.22 8.28 4.37
N GLU A 112 3.16 7.19 3.61
CA GLU A 112 1.92 6.48 3.31
C GLU A 112 1.88 5.16 4.08
N ILE A 113 0.94 5.01 5.00
CA ILE A 113 0.74 3.77 5.74
C ILE A 113 0.11 2.73 4.79
N HIS A 114 0.75 1.57 4.63
CA HIS A 114 0.21 0.52 3.78
C HIS A 114 -0.88 -0.30 4.50
N GLY A 115 -2.14 0.14 4.37
CA GLY A 115 -3.36 -0.53 4.87
C GLY A 115 -4.13 -1.33 3.82
N ALA A 116 -3.44 -1.96 2.87
CA ALA A 116 -4.05 -2.52 1.66
C ALA A 116 -3.39 -3.85 1.24
N HIS A 117 -3.88 -4.44 0.14
CA HIS A 117 -3.34 -5.59 -0.58
C HIS A 117 -3.13 -6.85 0.25
N GLY A 118 -3.93 -7.05 1.31
CA GLY A 118 -3.87 -8.25 2.14
C GLY A 118 -2.65 -8.32 3.07
N TYR A 119 -1.97 -7.21 3.32
CA TYR A 119 -0.87 -7.12 4.30
C TYR A 119 -1.37 -6.86 5.71
N LEU A 120 -0.48 -6.71 6.70
CA LEU A 120 -0.83 -6.83 8.12
C LEU A 120 -2.03 -5.97 8.54
N ILE A 121 -2.06 -4.68 8.17
CA ILE A 121 -3.16 -3.78 8.53
C ILE A 121 -4.48 -4.23 7.83
N ASP A 122 -4.43 -4.61 6.56
CA ASP A 122 -5.61 -5.11 5.81
C ASP A 122 -6.11 -6.45 6.39
N GLN A 123 -5.19 -7.33 6.80
CA GLN A 123 -5.50 -8.59 7.50
C GLN A 123 -6.27 -8.34 8.79
N PHE A 124 -5.95 -7.31 9.57
CA PHE A 124 -6.72 -6.93 10.74
C PHE A 124 -8.10 -6.36 10.37
N MET A 125 -8.18 -5.54 9.32
CA MET A 125 -9.44 -4.90 8.94
C MET A 125 -10.48 -5.88 8.41
N LYS A 126 -10.09 -6.99 7.78
CA LYS A 126 -10.99 -7.88 7.02
C LYS A 126 -11.37 -9.19 7.72
N ASP A 127 -12.65 -9.56 7.69
CA ASP A 127 -13.23 -10.58 8.60
C ASP A 127 -13.00 -12.02 8.13
N GLN A 128 -12.67 -12.23 6.86
CA GLN A 128 -12.27 -13.56 6.38
C GLN A 128 -10.86 -13.92 6.83
N VAL A 129 -10.10 -12.95 7.34
CA VAL A 129 -8.76 -13.15 7.93
C VAL A 129 -8.79 -12.98 9.44
N ASN A 130 -9.33 -11.87 9.92
CA ASN A 130 -9.35 -11.55 11.35
C ASN A 130 -10.46 -12.30 12.09
N ASP A 131 -10.08 -13.45 12.64
CA ASP A 131 -10.91 -14.29 13.51
C ASP A 131 -10.63 -14.09 15.00
N ARG A 132 -10.12 -12.91 15.40
CA ARG A 132 -9.92 -12.56 16.82
C ARG A 132 -11.25 -12.32 17.52
N THR A 133 -11.30 -12.64 18.81
CA THR A 133 -12.46 -12.43 19.69
C THR A 133 -12.22 -11.35 20.76
N ASN A 134 -11.07 -10.68 20.73
CA ASN A 134 -10.72 -9.61 21.65
C ASN A 134 -11.02 -8.22 21.04
N GLN A 135 -10.50 -7.14 21.66
CA GLN A 135 -10.77 -5.76 21.24
C GLN A 135 -10.23 -5.40 19.83
N TYR A 136 -9.49 -6.31 19.19
CA TYR A 136 -8.97 -6.15 17.84
C TYR A 136 -9.67 -7.04 16.80
N GLY A 137 -10.80 -7.67 17.13
CA GLY A 137 -11.61 -8.45 16.18
C GLY A 137 -13.09 -8.51 16.51
N GLY A 138 -13.84 -9.26 15.69
CA GLY A 138 -15.30 -9.31 15.76
C GLY A 138 -15.95 -8.11 15.06
N SER A 139 -16.31 -7.08 15.83
CA SER A 139 -17.02 -5.91 15.28
C SER A 139 -16.17 -5.12 14.29
N LEU A 140 -16.82 -4.38 13.38
CA LEU A 140 -16.14 -3.54 12.41
C LEU A 140 -15.18 -2.53 13.07
N GLU A 141 -15.62 -1.93 14.18
CA GLU A 141 -14.83 -0.98 14.97
C GLU A 141 -13.57 -1.63 15.55
N ASN A 142 -13.70 -2.85 16.10
CA ASN A 142 -12.58 -3.58 16.67
C ASN A 142 -11.57 -4.02 15.59
N ARG A 143 -12.05 -4.47 14.43
CA ARG A 143 -11.18 -4.86 13.30
C ARG A 143 -10.39 -3.66 12.76
N CYS A 144 -11.00 -2.48 12.74
CA CYS A 144 -10.34 -1.24 12.31
C CYS A 144 -9.43 -0.62 13.38
N ARG A 145 -9.54 -1.03 14.65
CA ARG A 145 -8.82 -0.42 15.78
C ARG A 145 -7.32 -0.35 15.55
N PHE A 146 -6.70 -1.46 15.13
CA PHE A 146 -5.26 -1.52 14.90
C PHE A 146 -4.81 -0.51 13.83
N ALA A 147 -5.54 -0.41 12.71
CA ALA A 147 -5.24 0.55 11.65
C ALA A 147 -5.29 1.99 12.17
N LEU A 148 -6.30 2.32 12.96
CA LEU A 148 -6.49 3.67 13.51
C LEU A 148 -5.45 4.00 14.61
N GLU A 149 -5.01 3.02 15.41
CA GLU A 149 -3.90 3.18 16.36
C GLU A 149 -2.58 3.46 15.64
N VAL A 150 -2.31 2.79 14.51
CA VAL A 150 -1.13 3.08 13.65
C VAL A 150 -1.21 4.50 13.10
N VAL A 151 -2.36 4.90 12.53
CA VAL A 151 -2.55 6.26 12.00
C VAL A 151 -2.35 7.31 13.09
N GLU A 152 -2.93 7.12 14.27
CA GLU A 152 -2.79 8.03 15.41
C GLU A 152 -1.33 8.15 15.86
N ALA A 153 -0.62 7.03 16.04
CA ALA A 153 0.77 7.04 16.48
C ALA A 153 1.69 7.74 15.47
N VAL A 154 1.51 7.48 14.17
CA VAL A 154 2.31 8.10 13.10
C VAL A 154 1.98 9.59 12.97
N ALA A 155 0.70 9.98 13.01
CA ALA A 155 0.29 11.38 12.95
C ALA A 155 0.82 12.20 14.14
N ASN A 156 0.81 11.63 15.35
CA ASN A 156 1.37 12.26 16.53
C ASN A 156 2.91 12.44 16.45
N GLU A 157 3.60 11.58 15.69
CA GLU A 157 5.05 11.62 15.55
C GLU A 157 5.54 12.64 14.52
N ILE A 158 4.93 12.68 13.33
CA ILE A 158 5.45 13.46 12.20
C ILE A 158 4.56 14.64 11.77
N GLY A 159 3.37 14.75 12.38
CA GLY A 159 2.30 15.68 11.99
C GLY A 159 1.36 15.06 10.97
N ALA A 160 0.05 15.18 11.21
CA ALA A 160 -1.00 14.60 10.36
C ALA A 160 -0.97 15.09 8.91
N ASP A 161 -0.50 16.31 8.68
CA ASP A 161 -0.29 16.94 7.37
C ASP A 161 0.75 16.22 6.50
N LYS A 162 1.50 15.27 7.07
CA LYS A 162 2.50 14.44 6.38
C LYS A 162 2.15 12.96 6.35
N VAL A 163 0.94 12.61 6.80
CA VAL A 163 0.49 11.22 6.90
C VAL A 163 -0.56 10.94 5.86
N ALA A 164 -0.45 9.78 5.24
CA ALA A 164 -1.47 9.20 4.41
C ALA A 164 -1.68 7.73 4.71
N ILE A 165 -2.77 7.16 4.20
CA ILE A 165 -3.03 5.72 4.27
C ILE A 165 -3.54 5.21 2.93
N ARG A 166 -3.04 4.04 2.52
CA ARG A 166 -3.56 3.31 1.37
C ARG A 166 -4.51 2.21 1.79
N LEU A 167 -5.68 2.10 1.17
CA LEU A 167 -6.74 1.12 1.47
C LEU A 167 -7.16 0.34 0.22
N SER A 168 -7.57 -0.92 0.42
CA SER A 168 -8.14 -1.76 -0.65
C SER A 168 -9.32 -2.59 -0.12
N ALA A 169 -10.32 -1.90 0.43
CA ALA A 169 -11.45 -2.53 1.11
C ALA A 169 -12.20 -3.53 0.22
N LEU A 170 -12.32 -3.24 -1.08
CA LEU A 170 -13.08 -4.04 -2.06
C LEU A 170 -12.25 -5.09 -2.81
N ALA A 171 -10.96 -5.21 -2.52
CA ALA A 171 -10.09 -6.16 -3.20
C ALA A 171 -9.79 -7.38 -2.33
N ASP A 172 -9.59 -8.54 -2.96
CA ASP A 172 -9.46 -9.84 -2.28
C ASP A 172 -8.02 -10.41 -2.31
N TYR A 173 -7.03 -9.53 -2.48
CA TYR A 173 -5.61 -9.88 -2.54
C TYR A 173 -5.16 -10.76 -1.36
N MET A 174 -4.33 -11.78 -1.64
CA MET A 174 -3.72 -12.65 -0.62
C MET A 174 -4.75 -13.27 0.34
N GLU A 175 -5.90 -13.65 -0.22
CA GLU A 175 -7.06 -14.18 0.51
C GLU A 175 -7.54 -13.26 1.64
N SER A 176 -7.43 -11.95 1.42
CA SER A 176 -7.89 -10.93 2.35
C SER A 176 -9.18 -10.30 1.83
N ARG A 177 -10.30 -10.97 2.14
CA ARG A 177 -11.66 -10.57 1.76
C ARG A 177 -12.46 -10.08 2.97
N ASP A 178 -13.39 -9.17 2.74
CA ASP A 178 -14.38 -8.74 3.73
C ASP A 178 -15.79 -9.20 3.35
N SER A 179 -16.64 -9.51 4.34
CA SER A 179 -18.04 -9.85 4.10
C SER A 179 -18.90 -8.63 3.72
N ASN A 180 -18.49 -7.42 4.09
CA ASN A 180 -19.15 -6.16 3.76
C ASN A 180 -18.13 -5.04 3.45
N PRO A 181 -17.41 -5.14 2.33
CA PRO A 181 -16.29 -4.25 2.01
C PRO A 181 -16.71 -2.79 1.82
N ASN A 182 -17.96 -2.54 1.39
CA ASN A 182 -18.53 -1.20 1.27
C ASN A 182 -18.68 -0.53 2.65
N ALA A 183 -19.18 -1.26 3.66
CA ALA A 183 -19.27 -0.76 5.02
C ALA A 183 -17.89 -0.52 5.64
N LEU A 184 -16.94 -1.43 5.41
CA LEU A 184 -15.55 -1.28 5.85
C LEU A 184 -14.90 -0.02 5.27
N GLY A 185 -14.96 0.16 3.95
CA GLY A 185 -14.39 1.31 3.27
C GLY A 185 -14.98 2.63 3.77
N LEU A 186 -16.30 2.73 3.89
CA LEU A 186 -16.98 3.92 4.38
C LEU A 186 -16.63 4.22 5.85
N TYR A 187 -16.57 3.20 6.70
CA TYR A 187 -16.20 3.35 8.10
C TYR A 187 -14.77 3.90 8.25
N MET A 188 -13.81 3.34 7.50
CA MET A 188 -12.43 3.81 7.52
C MET A 188 -12.33 5.24 7.00
N ALA A 189 -12.93 5.56 5.85
CA ALA A 189 -12.94 6.92 5.29
C ALA A 189 -13.45 7.95 6.31
N LYS A 190 -14.55 7.66 7.01
CA LYS A 190 -15.09 8.55 8.05
C LYS A 190 -14.20 8.64 9.29
N SER A 191 -13.65 7.51 9.74
CA SER A 191 -12.85 7.43 10.95
C SER A 191 -11.52 8.19 10.82
N LEU A 192 -10.92 8.19 9.63
CA LEU A 192 -9.67 8.88 9.33
C LEU A 192 -9.78 10.41 9.49
N ASN A 193 -10.99 10.98 9.33
CA ASN A 193 -11.20 12.42 9.52
C ASN A 193 -10.88 12.89 10.94
N LYS A 194 -10.98 12.02 11.96
CA LYS A 194 -10.60 12.34 13.34
C LYS A 194 -9.14 12.76 13.45
N TYR A 195 -8.28 12.20 12.60
CA TYR A 195 -6.83 12.40 12.65
C TYR A 195 -6.34 13.50 11.70
N GLY A 196 -7.19 13.99 10.79
CA GLY A 196 -6.82 15.06 9.87
C GLY A 196 -5.65 14.72 8.94
N ILE A 197 -5.49 13.44 8.58
CA ILE A 197 -4.41 13.01 7.68
C ILE A 197 -4.52 13.64 6.29
N LEU A 198 -3.39 13.80 5.62
CA LEU A 198 -3.27 14.51 4.34
C LEU A 198 -4.13 13.90 3.24
N TYR A 199 -4.00 12.58 3.01
CA TYR A 199 -4.76 11.91 1.97
C TYR A 199 -5.13 10.46 2.28
N CYS A 200 -6.22 10.01 1.67
CA CYS A 200 -6.64 8.62 1.63
C CYS A 200 -6.48 8.10 0.20
N HIS A 201 -5.65 7.08 0.02
CA HIS A 201 -5.34 6.49 -1.27
C HIS A 201 -6.05 5.14 -1.40
N THR A 202 -6.94 4.98 -2.36
CA THR A 202 -7.80 3.80 -2.47
C THR A 202 -7.62 3.05 -3.77
N VAL A 203 -7.62 1.73 -3.69
CA VAL A 203 -7.58 0.85 -4.86
C VAL A 203 -8.97 0.65 -5.42
N GLU A 204 -9.12 0.87 -6.73
CA GLU A 204 -10.36 0.71 -7.46
C GLU A 204 -10.94 -0.72 -7.36
N PRO A 205 -12.27 -0.88 -7.23
CA PRO A 205 -12.93 -2.19 -7.14
C PRO A 205 -12.70 -3.07 -8.37
N ARG A 206 -12.44 -2.45 -9.52
CA ARG A 206 -12.09 -3.14 -10.77
C ARG A 206 -10.77 -3.91 -10.67
N MET A 207 -9.96 -3.66 -9.64
CA MET A 207 -8.69 -4.35 -9.36
C MET A 207 -8.84 -5.38 -8.24
N ARG A 208 -9.68 -6.40 -8.45
CA ARG A 208 -9.91 -7.48 -7.46
C ARG A 208 -8.66 -8.34 -7.23
N THR A 209 -7.92 -8.63 -8.29
CA THR A 209 -6.65 -9.37 -8.30
C THR A 209 -5.55 -8.56 -9.00
N LEU A 210 -4.29 -8.98 -8.89
CA LEU A 210 -3.14 -8.18 -9.32
C LEU A 210 -3.11 -8.15 -10.84
N GLY A 211 -3.10 -6.94 -11.40
CA GLY A 211 -2.85 -6.73 -12.83
C GLY A 211 -4.07 -6.80 -13.74
N GLU A 212 -5.21 -7.34 -13.29
CA GLU A 212 -6.40 -7.54 -14.13
C GLU A 212 -7.51 -6.53 -13.79
N LYS A 213 -8.14 -5.97 -14.83
CA LYS A 213 -9.36 -5.13 -14.69
C LYS A 213 -10.58 -6.05 -14.81
N PHE A 214 -11.48 -6.00 -13.83
CA PHE A 214 -12.76 -6.71 -13.84
C PHE A 214 -13.92 -5.73 -13.98
N GLU A 215 -14.98 -6.15 -14.67
CA GLU A 215 -16.25 -5.45 -14.60
C GLU A 215 -16.78 -5.48 -13.17
N CYS A 216 -17.12 -4.31 -12.65
CA CYS A 216 -17.58 -4.14 -11.28
C CYS A 216 -18.56 -2.97 -11.21
N HIS A 217 -19.63 -3.14 -10.43
CA HIS A 217 -20.61 -2.08 -10.16
C HIS A 217 -20.37 -1.36 -8.83
N ASP A 218 -19.41 -1.83 -8.03
CA ASP A 218 -19.03 -1.16 -6.80
C ASP A 218 -18.35 0.18 -7.12
N SER A 219 -18.53 1.16 -6.24
CA SER A 219 -18.02 2.51 -6.41
C SER A 219 -17.32 2.99 -5.15
N LEU A 220 -16.21 3.71 -5.32
CA LEU A 220 -15.51 4.40 -4.24
C LEU A 220 -16.16 5.73 -3.84
N LEU A 221 -17.22 6.16 -4.55
CA LEU A 221 -17.88 7.45 -4.29
C LEU A 221 -18.37 7.61 -2.82
N PRO A 222 -18.92 6.58 -2.15
CA PRO A 222 -19.23 6.68 -0.72
C PRO A 222 -18.00 6.98 0.14
N MET A 223 -16.84 6.38 -0.17
CA MET A 223 -15.59 6.66 0.54
C MET A 223 -15.11 8.09 0.25
N ARG A 224 -15.11 8.51 -1.03
CA ARG A 224 -14.77 9.89 -1.43
C ARG A 224 -15.59 10.94 -0.69
N LYS A 225 -16.90 10.71 -0.55
CA LYS A 225 -17.82 11.59 0.20
C LYS A 225 -17.66 11.50 1.72
N GLY A 226 -17.11 10.40 2.22
CA GLY A 226 -16.91 10.14 3.64
C GLY A 226 -15.60 10.68 4.20
N PHE A 227 -14.64 11.04 3.34
CA PHE A 227 -13.32 11.57 3.73
C PHE A 227 -13.20 13.05 3.34
N ASN A 228 -12.70 13.86 4.25
CA ASN A 228 -12.63 15.32 4.11
C ASN A 228 -11.32 15.81 3.47
N GLY A 229 -10.24 15.04 3.56
CA GLY A 229 -8.95 15.37 2.96
C GLY A 229 -8.88 14.98 1.47
N SER A 230 -7.66 15.02 0.92
CA SER A 230 -7.45 14.63 -0.49
C SER A 230 -7.68 13.13 -0.70
N PHE A 231 -8.43 12.78 -1.72
CA PHE A 231 -8.78 11.41 -2.04
C PHE A 231 -8.11 10.98 -3.34
N ILE A 232 -7.23 9.98 -3.26
CA ILE A 232 -6.46 9.47 -4.39
C ILE A 232 -7.02 8.11 -4.80
N VAL A 233 -7.26 7.90 -6.09
CA VAL A 233 -7.65 6.59 -6.63
C VAL A 233 -6.55 5.97 -7.47
N ALA A 234 -6.45 4.65 -7.43
CA ALA A 234 -5.52 3.88 -8.26
C ALA A 234 -6.17 2.60 -8.74
N GLY A 235 -5.92 2.22 -9.98
CA GLY A 235 -6.30 0.89 -10.47
C GLY A 235 -6.88 0.89 -11.87
N GLY A 236 -6.01 0.62 -12.85
CA GLY A 236 -6.43 0.45 -14.23
C GLY A 236 -6.93 1.74 -14.88
N TYR A 237 -6.52 2.91 -14.37
CA TYR A 237 -6.74 4.18 -15.04
C TYR A 237 -5.82 4.34 -16.25
N GLU A 238 -6.37 4.95 -17.27
CA GLU A 238 -5.72 5.55 -18.43
C GLU A 238 -5.90 7.07 -18.32
N ARG A 239 -5.57 7.80 -19.39
CA ARG A 239 -5.65 9.27 -19.39
C ARG A 239 -7.09 9.76 -19.34
N GLU A 240 -7.94 9.21 -20.21
CA GLU A 240 -9.31 9.68 -20.43
C GLU A 240 -10.19 9.42 -19.21
N ASP A 241 -10.21 8.18 -18.70
CA ASP A 241 -11.01 7.83 -17.52
C ASP A 241 -10.44 8.43 -16.22
N GLY A 242 -9.13 8.70 -16.16
CA GLY A 242 -8.51 9.47 -15.09
C GLY A 242 -8.98 10.92 -15.07
N ASN A 243 -8.94 11.60 -16.23
CA ASN A 243 -9.45 12.97 -16.39
C ASN A 243 -10.94 13.06 -16.06
N GLN A 244 -11.73 12.07 -16.49
CA GLN A 244 -13.15 12.00 -16.18
C GLN A 244 -13.39 11.85 -14.67
N ALA A 245 -12.67 10.96 -13.99
CA ALA A 245 -12.82 10.76 -12.54
C ALA A 245 -12.55 12.02 -11.72
N VAL A 246 -11.56 12.82 -12.12
CA VAL A 246 -11.28 14.12 -11.50
C VAL A 246 -12.39 15.13 -11.82
N THR A 247 -12.79 15.24 -13.09
CA THR A 247 -13.83 16.18 -13.54
C THR A 247 -15.18 15.92 -12.87
N GLU A 248 -15.53 14.66 -12.66
CA GLU A 248 -16.77 14.23 -12.01
C GLU A 248 -16.69 14.24 -10.47
N ASN A 249 -15.58 14.72 -9.90
CA ASN A 249 -15.35 14.80 -8.45
C ASN A 249 -15.42 13.43 -7.75
N HIS A 250 -15.03 12.37 -8.46
CA HIS A 250 -14.86 11.03 -7.87
C HIS A 250 -13.54 10.91 -7.10
N THR A 251 -12.56 11.76 -7.42
CA THR A 251 -11.23 11.79 -6.80
C THR A 251 -10.59 13.16 -6.98
N ASP A 252 -9.62 13.50 -6.13
CA ASP A 252 -8.80 14.70 -6.31
C ASP A 252 -7.53 14.40 -7.13
N LEU A 253 -7.01 13.16 -7.06
CA LEU A 253 -5.78 12.73 -7.72
C LEU A 253 -5.88 11.28 -8.21
N VAL A 254 -5.28 10.98 -9.36
CA VAL A 254 -5.19 9.61 -9.89
C VAL A 254 -3.74 9.14 -9.84
N ALA A 255 -3.51 7.97 -9.23
CA ALA A 255 -2.20 7.34 -9.15
C ALA A 255 -2.02 6.25 -10.21
N TYR A 256 -0.86 6.28 -10.88
CA TYR A 256 -0.50 5.39 -11.98
C TYR A 256 0.74 4.56 -11.59
N GLY A 257 0.61 3.24 -11.63
CA GLY A 257 1.71 2.31 -11.33
C GLY A 257 2.45 1.85 -12.59
N ARG A 258 1.90 0.82 -13.26
CA ARG A 258 2.49 0.21 -14.47
C ARG A 258 2.79 1.20 -15.59
N LEU A 259 1.92 2.20 -15.80
CA LEU A 259 2.17 3.23 -16.81
C LEU A 259 3.38 4.08 -16.44
N PHE A 260 3.54 4.46 -15.17
CA PHE A 260 4.65 5.29 -14.71
C PHE A 260 5.98 4.52 -14.72
N LEU A 261 5.96 3.21 -14.40
CA LEU A 261 7.14 2.35 -14.54
C LEU A 261 7.73 2.42 -15.96
N ALA A 262 6.88 2.29 -16.98
CA ALA A 262 7.33 2.29 -18.37
C ALA A 262 7.50 3.69 -18.97
N ASN A 263 6.94 4.73 -18.35
CA ASN A 263 6.89 6.08 -18.89
C ASN A 263 7.35 7.07 -17.80
N PRO A 264 8.67 7.32 -17.66
CA PRO A 264 9.19 8.21 -16.62
C PRO A 264 8.68 9.65 -16.75
N ASP A 265 8.22 10.02 -17.95
CA ASP A 265 7.63 11.29 -18.34
C ASP A 265 6.10 11.19 -18.60
N LEU A 266 5.41 10.24 -17.95
CA LEU A 266 3.97 10.01 -18.11
C LEU A 266 3.12 11.29 -18.07
N PRO A 267 3.33 12.26 -17.15
CA PRO A 267 2.54 13.49 -17.15
C PRO A 267 2.67 14.28 -18.46
N ARG A 268 3.88 14.37 -19.02
CA ARG A 268 4.13 15.06 -20.29
C ARG A 268 3.49 14.33 -21.46
N ARG A 269 3.53 13.00 -21.46
CA ARG A 269 2.82 12.18 -22.47
C ARG A 269 1.32 12.41 -22.42
N PHE A 270 0.73 12.49 -21.22
CA PHE A 270 -0.70 12.78 -21.09
C PHE A 270 -1.07 14.19 -21.52
N GLU A 271 -0.23 15.18 -21.22
CA GLU A 271 -0.43 16.57 -21.66
C GLU A 271 -0.46 16.65 -23.20
N LEU A 272 0.46 15.96 -23.87
CA LEU A 272 0.63 15.98 -25.32
C LEU A 272 -0.22 14.97 -26.08
N ASP A 273 -0.96 14.10 -25.38
CA ASP A 273 -1.62 12.93 -25.98
C ASP A 273 -0.64 12.04 -26.77
N ALA A 274 0.58 11.88 -26.25
CA ALA A 274 1.66 11.17 -26.91
C ALA A 274 1.58 9.64 -26.68
N PRO A 275 2.14 8.82 -27.58
CA PRO A 275 2.21 7.38 -27.39
C PRO A 275 2.89 6.98 -26.08
N LEU A 276 2.37 5.94 -25.43
CA LEU A 276 2.95 5.37 -24.21
C LEU A 276 3.85 4.18 -24.54
N ASN A 277 4.99 4.12 -23.85
CA ASN A 277 5.82 2.92 -23.80
C ASN A 277 5.02 1.76 -23.20
N LYS A 278 5.24 0.55 -23.71
CA LYS A 278 4.66 -0.68 -23.15
C LYS A 278 5.49 -1.15 -21.97
N TYR A 279 4.86 -1.40 -20.84
CA TYR A 279 5.52 -2.03 -19.71
C TYR A 279 5.82 -3.51 -20.01
N ASN A 280 6.89 -4.03 -19.43
CA ASN A 280 7.26 -5.44 -19.51
C ASN A 280 6.99 -6.08 -18.14
N SER A 281 6.06 -7.03 -18.08
CA SER A 281 5.71 -7.74 -16.84
C SER A 281 6.86 -8.58 -16.32
N ASP A 282 7.70 -9.09 -17.21
CA ASP A 282 8.75 -10.07 -16.88
C ASP A 282 9.91 -9.41 -16.11
N THR A 283 10.04 -8.09 -16.23
CA THR A 283 11.07 -7.29 -15.56
C THR A 283 10.54 -6.48 -14.38
N CYS A 284 9.26 -6.60 -14.02
CA CYS A 284 8.68 -5.85 -12.88
C CYS A 284 9.39 -6.15 -11.55
N CYS A 285 9.88 -7.38 -11.37
CA CYS A 285 10.61 -7.83 -10.20
C CYS A 285 11.94 -8.46 -10.64
N THR A 286 12.87 -7.63 -11.10
CA THR A 286 14.22 -8.03 -11.53
C THR A 286 15.28 -7.58 -10.53
N SER A 287 16.40 -8.31 -10.46
CA SER A 287 17.61 -7.86 -9.77
C SER A 287 18.57 -7.08 -10.69
N ASP A 288 18.25 -6.98 -11.99
CA ASP A 288 18.97 -6.14 -12.93
C ASP A 288 18.69 -4.66 -12.61
N PRO A 289 19.72 -3.84 -12.36
CA PRO A 289 19.52 -2.45 -11.95
C PRO A 289 19.08 -1.53 -13.10
N VAL A 290 19.08 -2.00 -14.34
CA VAL A 290 18.81 -1.18 -15.53
C VAL A 290 17.61 -1.71 -16.32
N VAL A 291 17.62 -3.00 -16.68
CA VAL A 291 16.68 -3.57 -17.66
C VAL A 291 15.25 -3.60 -17.15
N GLY A 292 14.35 -2.86 -17.80
CA GLY A 292 12.95 -2.72 -17.39
C GLY A 292 12.75 -1.89 -16.12
N TYR A 293 13.75 -1.09 -15.74
CA TYR A 293 13.70 -0.19 -14.58
C TYR A 293 14.10 1.25 -14.93
N THR A 294 15.33 1.48 -15.39
CA THR A 294 15.82 2.83 -15.75
C THR A 294 16.07 3.01 -17.24
N ASP A 295 15.84 2.00 -18.07
CA ASP A 295 16.07 2.00 -19.51
C ASP A 295 14.84 2.36 -20.35
N TYR A 296 13.70 2.61 -19.73
CA TYR A 296 12.52 3.13 -20.42
C TYR A 296 12.78 4.53 -20.99
N PRO A 297 12.56 4.76 -22.30
CA PRO A 297 12.92 6.02 -22.94
C PRO A 297 11.95 7.13 -22.57
N PHE A 298 12.48 8.35 -22.44
CA PHE A 298 11.71 9.59 -22.43
C PHE A 298 11.18 9.90 -23.84
N LEU A 299 10.16 10.76 -23.95
CA LEU A 299 9.77 11.35 -25.23
C LEU A 299 10.96 12.11 -25.83
N GLU A 300 11.25 11.88 -27.10
CA GLU A 300 12.21 12.71 -27.84
C GLU A 300 11.67 14.15 -27.93
N GLU A 301 12.45 15.11 -27.42
CA GLU A 301 12.18 16.52 -27.63
C GLU A 301 12.38 16.85 -29.12
N LYS A 302 11.35 17.39 -29.77
CA LYS A 302 11.44 17.97 -31.12
C LYS A 302 11.74 19.45 -31.06
#